data_AF-A0A821QC56-F1
#
_entry.id   AF-A0A821QC56-F1
#
_cell.length_a   1.000
_cell.length_b   1.000
_cell.length_c   1.000
_cell.angle_alpha   90.00
_cell.angle_beta   90.00
_cell.angle_gamma   90.00
#
_symmetry.space_group_name_H-M   'P 1'
#
loop_
_entity.id
_entity.type
_entity.pdbx_description
1 polymer ?
#
loop_
_entity_poly.entity_id
_entity_poly.type
_entity_poly.pdbx_seq_one_letter_code
_entity_poly.pdbx_strand_id
1 'polypeptide(L)' 'MNSNSMNKKLQPYVVLLQAVQQKHLLCFDKDFISRKLIDDGSIINYDYGKGKDIIYDYEEIEFMLRDKICCLPLI' A
#
# COMPACT_ATOMS: atom_id res chain seq x y z
N MET A 1 -34.62 -11.64 15.71
CA MET A 1 -33.98 -10.80 14.67
C MET A 1 -32.67 -11.47 14.32
N ASN A 2 -32.57 -12.03 13.11
CA ASN A 2 -31.51 -12.95 12.72
C ASN A 2 -30.36 -12.15 12.08
N SER A 3 -29.30 -11.88 12.85
CA SER A 3 -28.12 -11.13 12.41
C SER A 3 -27.15 -12.02 11.62
N ASN A 4 -27.57 -12.48 10.43
CA ASN A 4 -26.64 -13.12 9.49
C ASN A 4 -25.81 -12.03 8.80
N SER A 5 -24.77 -11.56 9.50
CA SER A 5 -23.68 -10.81 8.90
C SER A 5 -22.99 -11.73 7.89
N MET A 6 -23.32 -11.54 6.60
CA MET A 6 -22.62 -12.19 5.51
C MET A 6 -21.18 -11.73 5.49
N ASN A 7 -20.31 -12.46 6.18
CA ASN A 7 -18.88 -12.52 5.88
C ASN A 7 -18.74 -13.04 4.45
N LYS A 8 -18.84 -12.14 3.47
CA LYS A 8 -18.44 -12.42 2.09
C LYS A 8 -16.95 -12.69 2.15
N LYS A 9 -16.56 -13.96 2.26
CA LYS A 9 -15.20 -14.39 1.95
C LYS A 9 -14.87 -13.81 0.58
N LEU A 10 -13.94 -12.87 0.51
CA LEU A 10 -13.36 -12.47 -0.77
C LEU A 10 -12.83 -13.76 -1.39
N GLN A 11 -13.45 -14.20 -2.49
CA GLN A 11 -12.88 -15.27 -3.28
C GLN A 11 -11.54 -14.75 -3.81
N PRO A 12 -10.43 -15.48 -3.64
CA PRO A 12 -9.15 -15.01 -4.11
C PRO A 12 -9.19 -14.81 -5.61
N TYR A 13 -8.81 -13.61 -6.06
CA TYR A 13 -8.61 -13.33 -7.48
C TYR A 13 -7.32 -14.04 -7.91
N VAL A 14 -7.43 -15.14 -8.68
CA VAL A 14 -6.28 -15.94 -9.12
C VAL A 14 -6.00 -15.70 -10.60
N VAL A 15 -4.74 -15.47 -10.96
CA VAL A 15 -4.29 -15.32 -12.34
C VAL A 15 -3.22 -16.35 -12.63
N LEU A 16 -3.41 -17.16 -13.66
CA LEU A 16 -2.41 -18.14 -14.08
C LEU A 16 -1.12 -17.44 -14.54
N LEU A 17 0.04 -18.03 -14.25
CA LEU A 17 1.35 -17.47 -14.59
C LEU A 17 1.46 -17.02 -16.06
N GLN A 18 1.00 -17.83 -17.01
CA GLN A 18 1.02 -17.50 -18.44
C GLN A 18 0.09 -16.34 -18.84
N ALA A 19 -0.86 -15.95 -17.98
CA ALA A 19 -1.82 -14.88 -18.19
C ALA A 19 -1.47 -13.60 -17.39
N VAL A 20 -0.33 -13.58 -16.70
CA VAL A 20 0.16 -12.39 -16.00
C VAL A 20 0.38 -11.27 -17.01
N GLN A 21 -0.12 -10.08 -16.66
CA GLN A 21 -0.04 -8.85 -17.44
C GLN A 21 0.44 -7.75 -16.48
N GLN A 22 0.89 -6.62 -17.02
CA GLN A 22 1.42 -5.53 -16.19
C GLN A 22 0.42 -5.02 -15.13
N LYS A 23 -0.88 -5.06 -15.43
CA LYS A 23 -1.96 -4.71 -14.48
C LYS A 23 -2.06 -5.64 -13.26
N HIS A 24 -1.46 -6.83 -13.33
CA HIS A 24 -1.44 -7.80 -12.24
C HIS A 24 -0.20 -7.64 -11.34
N LEU A 25 0.72 -6.74 -11.70
CA LEU A 25 1.94 -6.49 -10.96
C LEU A 25 1.80 -5.20 -10.16
N LEU A 26 2.39 -5.19 -8.96
CA LEU A 26 2.58 -3.96 -8.20
C LEU A 26 3.57 -3.07 -8.97
N CYS A 27 3.13 -1.89 -9.39
CA CYS A 27 3.97 -0.94 -10.12
C CYS A 27 4.00 0.39 -9.39
N PHE A 28 5.17 0.73 -8.84
CA PHE A 28 5.46 2.05 -8.32
C PHE A 28 6.81 2.50 -8.87
N ASP A 29 6.92 3.78 -9.18
CA ASP A 29 8.21 4.42 -9.39
C ASP A 29 8.60 5.24 -8.14
N LYS A 30 9.85 5.68 -8.12
CA LYS A 30 10.39 6.49 -7.03
C LYS A 30 9.58 7.77 -6.82
N ASP A 31 9.15 8.42 -7.89
CA ASP A 31 8.48 9.71 -7.84
C ASP A 31 7.05 9.61 -7.31
N PHE A 32 6.38 8.48 -7.58
CA PHE A 32 5.09 8.13 -7.01
C PHE A 32 5.21 7.94 -5.50
N ILE A 33 6.14 7.10 -5.04
CA ILE A 33 6.34 6.84 -3.61
C ILE A 33 6.75 8.13 -2.89
N SER A 34 7.73 8.88 -3.42
CA SER A 34 8.16 10.13 -2.79
C SER A 34 7.04 11.15 -2.66
N ARG A 35 6.20 11.33 -3.69
CA ARG A 35 5.03 12.22 -3.60
C ARG A 35 4.02 11.70 -2.58
N LYS A 36 3.70 10.41 -2.63
CA LYS A 36 2.70 9.82 -1.76
C LYS A 36 3.06 9.95 -0.29
N LEU A 37 4.33 9.73 0.06
CA LEU A 37 4.85 9.89 1.41
C LEU A 37 4.78 11.35 1.93
N ILE A 38 4.88 12.34 1.04
CA ILE A 38 4.75 13.75 1.38
C ILE A 38 3.28 14.13 1.51
N ASP A 39 2.46 13.74 0.52
CA ASP A 39 1.04 14.10 0.44
C ASP A 39 0.21 13.47 1.56
N ASP A 40 0.52 12.23 1.94
CA ASP A 40 -0.15 11.52 3.03
C ASP A 40 0.43 11.87 4.41
N GLY A 41 1.44 12.74 4.49
CA GLY A 41 2.05 13.14 5.75
C GLY A 41 2.84 12.03 6.44
N SER A 42 3.20 10.95 5.72
CA SER A 42 3.98 9.83 6.25
C SER A 42 5.47 10.14 6.45
N ILE A 43 5.88 11.38 6.19
CA ILE A 43 7.21 11.90 6.46
C ILE A 43 7.12 13.21 7.24
N ILE A 44 7.89 13.30 8.31
CA ILE A 44 8.14 14.55 9.04
C ILE A 44 9.59 14.94 8.79
N ASN A 45 9.80 16.07 8.13
CA ASN A 45 11.10 16.73 8.08
C ASN A 45 11.30 17.47 9.40
N TYR A 46 12.18 16.93 10.24
CA TYR A 46 12.51 17.52 11.54
C TYR A 46 13.82 18.30 11.41
N ASP A 47 13.72 19.62 11.33
CA ASP A 47 14.85 20.53 11.38
C ASP A 47 15.09 20.95 12.85
N TYR A 48 16.11 20.38 13.50
CA TYR A 48 16.51 20.76 14.85
C TYR A 48 18.00 21.11 14.93
N GLY A 49 18.28 22.40 15.19
CA GLY A 49 19.64 22.92 15.26
C GLY A 49 20.37 22.81 13.91
N LYS A 50 21.43 21.99 13.84
CA LYS A 50 22.18 21.68 12.60
C LYS A 50 21.84 20.30 12.02
N GLY A 51 20.98 19.53 12.68
CA GLY A 51 20.54 18.21 12.22
C GLY A 51 19.36 18.35 11.27
N LYS A 52 19.39 17.56 10.19
CA LYS A 52 18.25 17.32 9.31
C LYS A 52 17.90 15.85 9.43
N ASP A 53 16.85 15.56 10.16
CA ASP A 53 16.36 14.19 10.34
C ASP A 53 15.04 14.03 9.60
N ILE A 54 14.91 12.91 8.88
CA ILE A 54 13.68 12.52 8.22
C ILE A 54 13.07 11.40 9.05
N ILE A 55 11.90 11.67 9.63
CA ILE A 55 11.15 10.68 10.40
C ILE A 55 10.07 10.12 9.48
N TYR A 56 10.01 8.80 9.36
CA TYR A 56 8.99 8.10 8.59
C TYR A 56 7.94 7.52 9.53
N ASP A 57 6.67 7.72 9.19
CA ASP A 57 5.57 6.99 9.79
C ASP A 57 5.46 5.61 9.12
N TYR A 58 6.14 4.62 9.70
CA TYR A 58 6.16 3.28 9.13
C TYR A 58 4.81 2.57 9.18
N GLU A 59 3.94 2.91 10.12
CA GLU A 59 2.62 2.28 10.24
C GLU A 59 1.71 2.71 9.09
N GLU A 60 1.69 4.01 8.78
CA GLU A 60 0.92 4.54 7.64
C GLU A 60 1.44 4.00 6.31
N ILE A 61 2.77 3.93 6.15
CA ILE A 61 3.40 3.36 4.95
C ILE A 61 3.02 1.89 4.79
N GLU A 62 3.07 1.11 5.87
CA GLU A 62 2.68 -0.29 5.84
C GLU A 62 1.20 -0.45 5.46
N PHE A 63 0.32 0.37 6.04
CA PHE A 63 -1.11 0.35 5.74
C PHE A 63 -1.38 0.64 4.26
N MET A 64 -0.77 1.69 3.71
CA MET A 64 -0.85 2.03 2.29
C MET A 64 -0.35 0.88 1.40
N LEU A 65 0.79 0.27 1.72
CA LEU A 65 1.33 -0.85 0.93
C LEU A 65 0.42 -2.07 1.00
N ARG A 66 -0.12 -2.38 2.18
CA ARG A 66 -1.06 -3.50 2.36
C ARG A 66 -2.32 -3.30 1.53
N ASP A 67 -2.92 -2.11 1.55
CA ASP A 67 -4.10 -1.79 0.73
C ASP A 67 -3.84 -2.07 -0.76
N LYS A 68 -2.69 -1.62 -1.26
CA LYS A 68 -2.29 -1.83 -2.66
C LYS A 68 -2.03 -3.30 -2.99
N ILE A 69 -1.37 -4.04 -2.10
CA ILE A 69 -1.04 -5.46 -2.32
C ILE A 69 -2.28 -6.34 -2.20
N CYS A 70 -3.21 -6.03 -1.30
CA CYS A 70 -4.44 -6.80 -1.10
C CYS A 70 -5.36 -6.82 -2.33
N CYS A 71 -5.21 -5.84 -3.24
CA CYS A 71 -5.94 -5.81 -4.51
C CYS A 71 -5.30 -6.64 -5.62
N LEU A 72 -4.09 -7.18 -5.42
CA LEU A 72 -3.39 -7.95 -6.45
C LEU A 72 -3.90 -9.39 -6.52
N PRO A 73 -3.88 -10.00 -7.72
CA PRO A 73 -4.17 -11.41 -7.85
C PRO A 73 -3.11 -12.27 -7.16
N LEU A 74 -3.55 -13.43 -6.67
CA LEU A 74 -2.65 -14.55 -6.42
C LEU A 74 -2.20 -15.13 -7.77
N ILE A 75 -0.91 -15.40 -7.90
CA ILE A 75 -0.28 -15.94 -9.11
C ILE A 75 0.07 -17.41 -8.89
#